data_AF-A0A946Q6D2-F1
#
_entry.id   AF-A0A946Q6D2-F1
#
_cell.length_a   1.000
_cell.length_b   1.000
_cell.length_c   1.000
_cell.angle_alpha   90.00
_cell.angle_beta   90.00
_cell.angle_gamma   90.00
#
_symmetry.space_group_name_H-M   'P 1'
#
loop_
_entity.id
_entity.type
_entity.pdbx_description
1 polymer ?
#
loop_
_entity_poly.entity_id
_entity_poly.type
_entity_poly.pdbx_seq_one_letter_code
_entity_poly.pdbx_strand_id
1 'polypeptide(L)'
;MLHSKGGNTFLALLFAGTLFAAMGNLLVPPDSLLYVDTYTITLLGKYLSFALLAMAVDVVWGYCGILSLGHGAFFALGGYGMGMYLMRQIGDRGVYGNPELPDFMVFLNWTEL
;
A
#
# COMPACT_ATOMS: atom_id res chain seq x y z
N MET A 1 -1.23 25.90 12.96
CA MET A 1 -1.18 24.70 12.08
C MET A 1 -2.42 24.52 11.19
N LEU A 2 -3.50 25.30 11.31
CA LEU A 2 -4.77 25.11 10.58
C LEU A 2 -4.92 25.89 9.24
N HIS A 3 -3.91 26.62 8.76
CA HIS A 3 -4.03 27.45 7.55
C HIS A 3 -3.00 27.04 6.48
N SER A 4 -3.14 25.82 5.94
CA SER A 4 -2.52 25.49 4.65
C SER A 4 -3.49 25.89 3.55
N LYS A 5 -3.18 26.96 2.82
CA LYS A 5 -3.98 27.41 1.67
C LYS A 5 -4.18 26.27 0.65
N GLY A 6 -3.13 25.46 0.43
CA GLY A 6 -3.16 24.34 -0.51
C GLY A 6 -4.12 23.21 -0.12
N GLY A 7 -4.12 22.81 1.16
CA GLY A 7 -5.02 21.75 1.64
C GLY A 7 -6.49 22.17 1.57
N ASN A 8 -6.79 23.41 1.96
CA ASN A 8 -8.16 23.93 1.89
C ASN A 8 -8.65 24.08 0.44
N THR A 9 -7.77 24.49 -0.50
CA THR A 9 -8.13 24.53 -1.92
C THR A 9 -8.40 23.15 -2.51
N PHE A 10 -7.63 22.12 -2.12
CA PHE A 10 -7.86 20.75 -2.56
C PHE A 10 -9.21 20.21 -2.08
N LEU A 11 -9.51 20.38 -0.79
CA LEU A 11 -10.79 19.94 -0.20
C LEU A 11 -11.98 20.66 -0.83
N ALA A 12 -11.86 21.96 -1.08
CA ALA A 12 -12.91 22.74 -1.75
C ALA A 12 -13.17 22.25 -3.18
N LEU A 13 -12.11 21.97 -3.95
CA LEU A 13 -12.24 21.42 -5.32
C LEU A 13 -12.87 20.03 -5.33
N LEU A 14 -12.46 19.16 -4.40
CA LEU A 14 -13.01 17.82 -4.28
C LEU A 14 -14.51 17.88 -3.97
N PHE A 15 -14.89 18.69 -2.97
CA PHE A 15 -16.29 18.86 -2.59
C PHE A 15 -17.13 19.46 -3.73
N ALA A 16 -16.60 20.47 -4.42
CA ALA A 16 -17.24 21.05 -5.60
C ALA A 16 -17.42 20.02 -6.72
N GLY A 17 -16.41 19.19 -6.99
CA GLY A 17 -16.49 18.11 -7.98
C GLY A 17 -17.54 17.05 -7.62
N THR A 18 -17.64 16.65 -6.36
CA THR A 18 -18.68 15.71 -5.90
C THR A 18 -20.07 16.30 -5.97
N LEU A 19 -20.24 17.58 -5.62
CA LEU A 19 -21.52 18.28 -5.75
C LEU A 19 -21.93 18.41 -7.22
N PHE A 20 -21.00 18.78 -8.09
CA PHE A 20 -21.25 18.91 -9.52
C PHE A 20 -21.69 17.56 -10.12
N ALA A 21 -21.03 16.46 -9.77
CA ALA A 21 -21.43 15.12 -10.21
C ALA A 21 -22.84 14.74 -9.72
N ALA A 22 -23.16 15.00 -8.44
CA ALA A 22 -24.50 14.74 -7.88
C ALA A 22 -25.59 15.61 -8.53
N MET A 23 -25.29 16.88 -8.79
CA MET A 23 -26.20 17.80 -9.50
C MET A 23 -26.41 17.36 -10.96
N GLY A 24 -25.35 16.91 -11.64
CA GLY A 24 -25.43 16.36 -13.00
C GLY A 24 -26.23 15.07 -13.11
N ASN A 25 -26.36 14.30 -12.02
CA ASN A 25 -27.23 13.13 -11.95
C ASN A 25 -28.71 13.50 -11.69
N LEU A 26 -28.97 14.50 -10.85
CA LEU A 26 -30.33 14.84 -10.38
C LEU A 26 -31.07 15.90 -11.22
N LEU A 27 -30.35 16.90 -11.74
CA LEU A 27 -30.95 18.10 -12.36
C LEU A 27 -30.96 18.05 -13.88
N VAL A 28 -30.24 17.09 -14.48
CA VAL A 28 -29.99 17.06 -15.93
C VAL A 28 -30.81 15.93 -16.58
N PRO A 29 -31.51 16.19 -17.70
CA PRO A 29 -32.23 15.15 -18.43
C PRO A 29 -31.28 14.07 -19.00
N PRO A 30 -31.71 12.80 -19.10
CA PRO A 30 -30.86 11.69 -19.57
C PRO A 30 -30.26 11.87 -20.97
N ASP A 31 -30.90 12.66 -21.83
CA ASP A 31 -30.45 12.96 -23.20
C ASP A 31 -29.35 14.03 -23.29
N SER A 32 -28.99 14.67 -22.18
CA SER A 32 -27.99 15.74 -22.18
C SER A 32 -26.58 15.20 -22.02
N LEU A 33 -25.61 15.85 -22.66
CA LEU A 33 -24.17 15.54 -22.55
C LEU A 33 -23.62 15.70 -21.11
N LEU A 34 -24.33 16.42 -20.24
CA LEU A 34 -23.94 16.65 -18.85
C LEU A 34 -24.62 15.71 -17.85
N TYR A 35 -25.44 14.75 -18.33
CA TYR A 35 -26.06 13.76 -17.47
C TYR A 35 -25.01 12.79 -16.94
N VAL A 36 -24.91 12.69 -15.62
CA VAL A 36 -24.03 11.73 -14.96
C VAL A 36 -24.86 10.52 -14.59
N ASP A 37 -24.54 9.36 -15.16
CA ASP A 37 -25.28 8.14 -14.85
C ASP A 37 -25.06 7.66 -13.41
N THR A 38 -26.09 7.03 -12.85
CA THR A 38 -26.08 6.50 -11.47
C THR A 38 -24.99 5.45 -11.29
N TYR A 39 -24.66 4.66 -12.32
CA TYR A 39 -23.53 3.75 -12.27
C TYR A 39 -22.20 4.49 -12.05
N THR A 40 -21.98 5.60 -12.76
CA THR A 40 -20.78 6.41 -12.60
C THR A 40 -20.69 7.04 -11.21
N ILE A 41 -21.81 7.51 -10.65
CA ILE A 41 -21.87 8.02 -9.27
C ILE A 41 -21.45 6.95 -8.26
N THR A 42 -22.00 5.74 -8.37
CA THR A 42 -21.67 4.64 -7.44
C THR A 42 -20.22 4.19 -7.57
N LEU A 43 -19.68 4.15 -8.79
CA LEU A 43 -18.27 3.83 -9.04
C LEU A 43 -17.34 4.90 -8.48
N LEU A 44 -17.68 6.18 -8.66
CA LEU A 44 -16.94 7.32 -8.12
C LEU A 44 -16.92 7.29 -6.58
N GLY A 45 -18.05 6.99 -5.95
CA GLY A 45 -18.12 6.78 -4.49
C GLY A 45 -17.21 5.64 -4.02
N LYS A 46 -17.18 4.51 -4.75
CA LYS A 46 -16.28 3.39 -4.46
C LYS A 46 -14.80 3.82 -4.54
N TYR A 47 -14.43 4.56 -5.58
CA TYR A 47 -13.05 5.04 -5.75
C TYR A 47 -12.65 6.07 -4.70
N LEU A 48 -13.56 6.97 -4.29
CA LEU A 48 -13.33 7.90 -3.18
C LEU A 48 -13.03 7.18 -1.87
N SER A 49 -13.77 6.11 -1.57
CA SER A 49 -13.50 5.27 -0.39
C SER A 49 -12.11 4.65 -0.44
N PHE A 50 -11.68 4.13 -1.60
CA PHE A 50 -10.32 3.62 -1.77
C PHE A 50 -9.25 4.71 -1.70
N ALA A 51 -9.53 5.91 -2.21
CA ALA A 51 -8.62 7.05 -2.13
C ALA A 51 -8.42 7.53 -0.68
N LEU A 52 -9.49 7.58 0.12
CA LEU A 52 -9.41 7.89 1.55
C LEU A 52 -8.59 6.85 2.31
N LEU A 53 -8.81 5.57 2.00
CA LEU A 53 -8.00 4.48 2.57
C LEU A 53 -6.53 4.62 2.19
N ALA A 54 -6.22 4.91 0.93
CA ALA A 54 -4.85 5.13 0.47
C ALA A 54 -4.20 6.34 1.15
N MET A 55 -4.90 7.47 1.26
CA MET A 55 -4.40 8.66 1.96
C MET A 55 -4.16 8.40 3.45
N ALA A 56 -5.02 7.63 4.12
CA ALA A 56 -4.82 7.28 5.52
C ALA A 56 -3.51 6.49 5.72
N VAL A 57 -3.24 5.51 4.84
CA VAL A 57 -1.99 4.75 4.87
C VAL A 57 -0.79 5.64 4.56
N ASP A 58 -0.90 6.53 3.57
CA ASP A 58 0.14 7.49 3.20
C ASP A 58 0.49 8.44 4.36
N VAL A 59 -0.51 8.96 5.08
CA VAL A 59 -0.28 9.83 6.24
C VAL A 59 0.36 9.06 7.39
N VAL A 60 -0.08 7.85 7.69
CA VAL A 60 0.54 7.03 8.76
C VAL A 60 2.00 6.73 8.44
N TRP A 61 2.29 6.37 7.19
CA TRP A 61 3.66 6.09 6.78
C TRP A 61 4.51 7.37 6.70
N GLY A 62 4.04 8.38 5.99
CA GLY A 62 4.80 9.60 5.71
C GLY A 62 4.98 10.50 6.93
N TYR A 63 3.99 10.58 7.82
CA TYR A 63 4.05 11.41 9.01
C TYR A 63 4.55 10.66 10.26
N CYS A 64 4.06 9.45 10.51
CA CYS A 64 4.47 8.69 11.69
C CYS A 64 5.69 7.79 11.45
N GLY A 65 6.07 7.54 10.19
CA GLY A 65 7.17 6.61 9.85
C GLY A 65 6.85 5.15 10.12
N ILE A 66 5.57 4.80 10.34
CA ILE A 66 5.18 3.44 10.72
C ILE A 66 4.90 2.62 9.46
N LEU A 67 5.53 1.44 9.37
CA LEU A 67 5.29 0.51 8.28
C LEU A 67 3.88 -0.07 8.37
N SER A 68 3.13 -0.06 7.26
CA SER A 68 1.88 -0.84 7.22
C SER A 68 2.21 -2.33 7.17
N LEU A 69 1.28 -3.18 7.65
CA LEU A 69 1.46 -4.64 7.67
C LEU A 69 1.88 -5.20 6.30
N GLY A 70 1.28 -4.70 5.22
CA GLY A 70 1.62 -5.12 3.85
C GLY A 70 3.09 -4.87 3.52
N HIS A 71 3.58 -3.66 3.76
CA HIS A 71 4.99 -3.33 3.52
C HIS A 71 5.92 -4.13 4.44
N GLY A 72 5.57 -4.24 5.72
CA GLY A 72 6.36 -5.00 6.70
C GLY A 72 6.46 -6.48 6.36
N ALA A 73 5.37 -7.10 5.87
CA ALA A 73 5.36 -8.51 5.49
C ALA A 73 6.32 -8.79 4.31
N PHE A 74 6.28 -7.98 3.26
CA PHE A 74 7.20 -8.14 2.12
C PHE A 74 8.65 -7.83 2.50
N PHE A 75 8.86 -6.82 3.34
CA PHE A 75 10.19 -6.51 3.86
C PHE A 75 10.76 -7.66 4.70
N ALA A 76 9.94 -8.25 5.57
CA ALA A 76 10.33 -9.41 6.38
C ALA A 76 10.63 -10.64 5.53
N LEU A 77 9.80 -10.95 4.53
CA LEU A 77 10.03 -12.06 3.61
C LEU A 77 11.32 -11.87 2.79
N GLY A 78 11.55 -10.66 2.26
CA GLY A 78 12.78 -10.33 1.54
C GLY A 78 14.02 -10.41 2.43
N GLY A 79 13.94 -9.86 3.66
CA GLY A 79 15.01 -9.93 4.64
C GLY A 79 15.34 -11.36 5.08
N TYR A 80 14.32 -12.19 5.28
CA TYR A 80 14.49 -13.61 5.58
C TYR A 80 15.18 -14.35 4.42
N GLY A 81 14.70 -14.18 3.19
CA GLY A 81 15.31 -14.79 2.00
C GLY A 81 16.77 -14.37 1.81
N MET A 82 17.08 -13.08 1.98
CA MET A 82 18.45 -12.57 1.91
C MET A 82 19.32 -13.10 3.05
N GLY A 83 18.79 -13.18 4.27
CA GLY A 83 19.50 -13.76 5.41
C GLY A 83 19.84 -15.23 5.18
N MET A 84 18.89 -16.02 4.70
CA MET A 84 19.09 -17.42 4.33
C MET A 84 20.14 -17.57 3.21
N TYR A 85 20.09 -16.70 2.20
CA TYR A 85 21.08 -16.68 1.12
C TYR A 85 22.49 -16.40 1.64
N LEU A 86 22.65 -15.37 2.48
CA LEU A 86 23.94 -15.00 3.07
C LEU A 86 24.48 -16.12 3.97
N MET A 87 23.63 -16.78 4.75
CA MET A 87 24.01 -17.94 5.55
C MET A 87 24.51 -19.10 4.68
N ARG A 88 23.89 -19.32 3.50
CA ARG A 88 24.36 -20.33 2.55
C ARG A 88 25.68 -19.93 1.88
N GLN A 89 25.90 -18.64 1.62
CA GLN A 89 27.17 -18.16 1.04
C GLN A 89 28.38 -18.31 1.96
N ILE A 90 28.19 -18.48 3.27
CA ILE A 90 29.29 -18.75 4.20
C ILE A 90 29.95 -20.09 3.85
N GLY A 91 29.15 -21.12 3.50
CA GLY A 91 29.61 -22.42 3.03
C GLY A 91 30.61 -23.09 3.97
N ASP A 92 31.73 -23.56 3.39
CA ASP A 92 32.85 -24.22 4.08
C ASP A 92 33.58 -23.34 5.10
N ARG A 93 33.35 -22.01 5.06
CA ARG A 93 33.88 -21.07 6.06
C ARG A 93 33.02 -20.98 7.33
N GLY A 94 31.93 -21.74 7.38
CA GLY A 94 31.05 -21.85 8.55
C GLY A 94 31.71 -22.61 9.70
N VAL A 95 31.14 -22.50 10.91
CA VAL A 95 31.65 -23.18 12.10
C VAL A 95 31.66 -24.70 11.91
N TYR A 96 30.67 -25.23 11.18
CA TYR A 96 30.55 -26.65 10.89
C TYR A 96 31.16 -27.05 9.53
N GLY A 97 31.63 -26.08 8.75
CA GLY A 97 32.32 -26.30 7.47
C GLY A 97 31.48 -27.03 6.40
N ASN A 98 30.14 -26.99 6.48
CA ASN A 98 29.27 -27.64 5.50
C ASN A 98 29.04 -26.72 4.28
N PRO A 99 29.41 -27.13 3.06
CA PRO A 99 29.30 -26.29 1.86
C PRO A 99 27.88 -26.16 1.31
N GLU A 100 26.96 -27.05 1.70
CA GLU A 100 25.60 -27.13 1.12
C GLU A 100 24.52 -26.60 2.07
N LEU A 101 24.65 -26.90 3.36
CA LEU A 101 23.68 -26.54 4.40
C LEU A 101 24.15 -25.31 5.20
N PRO A 102 23.25 -24.33 5.44
CA PRO A 102 23.49 -23.26 6.42
C PRO A 102 23.87 -23.81 7.80
N ASP A 103 24.82 -23.14 8.48
CA ASP A 103 25.34 -23.57 9.79
C ASP A 103 24.27 -23.82 10.85
N PHE A 104 23.16 -23.06 10.86
CA PHE A 104 22.09 -23.28 11.83
C PHE A 104 21.31 -24.58 11.58
N MET A 105 21.18 -25.03 10.33
CA MET A 105 20.53 -26.30 9.99
C MET A 105 21.41 -27.46 10.46
N VAL A 106 22.73 -27.33 10.30
CA VAL A 106 23.70 -28.31 10.81
C VAL A 106 23.68 -28.36 12.34
N PHE A 107 23.58 -27.21 13.01
CA PHE A 107 23.38 -27.13 14.47
C PHE A 107 22.09 -27.84 14.92
N LEU A 108 21.01 -27.71 14.15
CA LEU A 108 19.73 -28.40 14.39
C LEU A 108 19.74 -29.87 13.94
N ASN A 109 20.91 -30.39 13.55
CA ASN A 109 21.14 -31.78 13.13
C ASN A 109 20.32 -32.19 11.90
N TRP A 110 20.11 -31.25 10.97
CA TRP A 110 19.55 -31.56 9.67
C TRP A 110 20.64 -32.10 8.73
N THR A 111 20.29 -33.11 7.96
CA THR A 111 21.20 -33.80 7.04
C THR A 111 21.03 -33.36 5.59
N GLU A 112 19.89 -32.77 5.25
CA GLU A 112 19.48 -32.44 3.87
C GLU A 112 18.62 -31.15 3.87
N LEU A 113 18.42 -30.57 2.67
CA LEU A 113 17.78 -29.27 2.43
C LEU A 113 16.25 -29.34 2.35
#